data_AF-A0A6M0QSU1-F1
#
_entry.id   AF-A0A6M0QSU1-F1
#
_cell.length_a   1.000
_cell.length_b   1.000
_cell.length_c   1.000
_cell.angle_alpha   90.00
_cell.angle_beta   90.00
_cell.angle_gamma   90.00
#
_symmetry.space_group_name_H-M   'P 1'
#
loop_
_entity.id
_entity.type
_entity.pdbx_description
1 polymer ?
#
loop_
_entity_poly.entity_id
_entity_poly.type
_entity_poly.pdbx_seq_one_letter_code
_entity_poly.pdbx_strand_id
1 'polypeptide(L)'
;MTEDKSASRQMARGATASLFRPGRTVAHPPMTLDLVKGREIFTAPLTPLRLNPAKVWESLTPVQLSAEKLAGNGLFPLPSNQPAALAIDQLRSKLLHGLAARGWKRIAITSPTHGCGKSFVATNLALSLARRPGSRTALIDLDLRQPHLADLLGIADAHDLGDFLSGAQPLESVFRRFGRTLALGVNRAPVGMAAETLHSPDTAETLAAMVEQLDPEVVLYDMPPALGTDDVLAMTPSLDAVLLVVDGTKTSPDEVRACERLFEGRIPLLGVVLNRTQDRAAQRHIYGKA
;
A
#
# COMPACT_ATOMS: atom_id res chain seq x y z
N MET A 1 -23.73 40.32 61.84
CA MET A 1 -24.98 40.99 61.45
C MET A 1 -25.31 40.53 60.05
N THR A 2 -26.35 39.77 59.75
CA THR A 2 -27.53 39.23 60.48
C THR A 2 -28.13 38.27 59.42
N GLU A 3 -28.28 36.98 59.68
CA GLU A 3 -29.54 36.33 60.14
C GLU A 3 -30.75 36.64 59.23
N ASP A 4 -31.69 35.76 58.93
CA ASP A 4 -31.99 34.34 59.19
C ASP A 4 -33.39 34.11 58.58
N LYS A 5 -33.81 32.83 58.53
CA LYS A 5 -35.16 32.25 58.51
C LYS A 5 -35.49 31.51 57.20
N SER A 6 -35.46 30.17 57.16
CA SER A 6 -36.30 29.19 57.90
C SER A 6 -37.79 29.42 57.59
N ALA A 7 -38.61 28.43 57.19
CA ALA A 7 -38.84 27.14 57.82
C ALA A 7 -39.81 26.30 56.94
N SER A 8 -39.60 24.97 56.85
CA SER A 8 -40.51 23.89 57.31
C SER A 8 -41.48 23.32 56.26
N ARG A 9 -41.25 22.08 55.78
CA ARG A 9 -41.72 20.77 56.31
C ARG A 9 -43.23 20.53 56.12
N GLN A 10 -43.59 19.57 55.25
CA GLN A 10 -44.52 18.49 55.63
C GLN A 10 -44.40 17.24 54.74
N MET A 11 -44.37 16.08 55.39
CA MET A 11 -44.41 14.73 54.82
C MET A 11 -45.84 14.33 54.41
N ALA A 12 -45.97 13.46 53.40
CA ALA A 12 -46.99 12.41 53.40
C ALA A 12 -46.63 11.24 52.44
N ARG A 13 -46.26 10.12 53.06
CA ARG A 13 -46.56 8.70 52.75
C ARG A 13 -46.69 8.22 51.29
N GLY A 14 -45.77 7.33 50.91
CA GLY A 14 -46.04 5.90 50.76
C GLY A 14 -46.68 5.40 49.45
N ALA A 15 -45.84 4.87 48.55
CA ALA A 15 -46.22 3.78 47.65
C ALA A 15 -44.99 2.91 47.35
N THR A 16 -44.99 1.71 47.90
CA THR A 16 -44.10 0.59 47.55
C THR A 16 -44.39 0.09 46.15
N ALA A 17 -43.38 -0.02 45.29
CA ALA A 17 -43.47 -0.75 44.03
C ALA A 17 -42.19 -1.57 43.76
N SER A 18 -42.36 -2.88 43.94
CA SER A 18 -41.54 -4.05 43.63
C SER A 18 -40.21 -3.91 42.87
N LEU A 19 -39.17 -4.46 43.51
CA LEU A 19 -37.82 -4.74 43.01
C LEU A 19 -37.75 -6.02 42.17
N PHE A 20 -38.46 -6.14 41.04
CA PHE A 20 -38.18 -7.21 40.06
C PHE A 20 -38.64 -6.82 38.66
N ARG A 21 -37.70 -6.43 37.79
CA ARG A 21 -37.83 -6.50 36.33
C ARG A 21 -37.00 -7.70 35.85
N PRO A 22 -37.59 -8.71 35.18
CA PRO A 22 -36.81 -9.78 34.57
C PRO A 22 -36.14 -9.28 33.28
N GLY A 23 -34.87 -9.64 33.09
CA GLY A 23 -34.28 -9.82 31.77
C GLY A 23 -33.62 -8.60 31.12
N ARG A 24 -32.50 -8.13 31.67
CA ARG A 24 -31.41 -7.57 30.85
C ARG A 24 -30.11 -8.22 31.31
N THR A 25 -29.65 -9.23 30.59
CA THR A 25 -28.33 -9.82 30.77
C THR A 25 -27.28 -8.75 30.49
N VAL A 26 -26.68 -8.23 31.54
CA VAL A 26 -25.40 -7.51 31.42
C VAL A 26 -24.38 -8.59 31.05
N ALA A 27 -23.76 -8.48 29.88
CA ALA A 27 -22.67 -9.36 29.51
C ALA A 27 -21.53 -9.15 30.51
N HIS A 28 -21.37 -10.08 31.45
CA HIS A 28 -20.20 -10.13 32.30
C HIS A 28 -18.99 -10.50 31.43
N PRO A 29 -17.83 -9.83 31.60
CA PRO A 29 -16.61 -10.21 30.89
C PRO A 29 -16.28 -11.69 31.17
N PRO A 30 -15.70 -12.42 30.21
CA PRO A 30 -15.38 -13.83 30.39
C PRO A 30 -14.42 -13.99 31.57
N MET A 31 -14.86 -14.72 32.59
CA MET A 31 -14.05 -15.09 33.75
C MET A 31 -13.29 -16.37 33.40
N THR A 32 -11.97 -16.35 33.59
CA THR A 32 -11.14 -17.55 33.53
C THR A 32 -10.49 -17.75 34.89
N LEU A 33 -10.50 -19.01 35.35
CA LEU A 33 -9.91 -19.40 36.62
C LEU A 33 -8.41 -19.64 36.43
N ASP A 34 -7.57 -18.98 37.23
CA ASP A 34 -6.15 -19.30 37.29
C ASP A 34 -5.99 -20.70 37.92
N LEU A 35 -5.71 -21.72 37.10
CA LEU A 35 -5.56 -23.11 37.55
C LEU A 35 -4.33 -23.32 38.45
N VAL A 36 -3.42 -22.33 38.55
CA VAL A 36 -2.24 -22.39 39.42
C VAL A 36 -2.49 -21.76 40.79
N LYS A 37 -3.35 -20.72 40.86
CA LYS A 37 -3.57 -19.93 42.09
C LYS A 37 -5.01 -19.95 42.63
N GLY A 38 -5.96 -20.53 41.91
CA GLY A 38 -7.37 -20.65 42.33
C GLY A 38 -8.09 -19.29 42.49
N ARG A 39 -7.62 -18.23 41.82
CA ARG A 39 -8.26 -16.90 41.84
C ARG A 39 -8.93 -16.61 40.50
N GLU A 40 -10.10 -15.97 40.57
CA GLU A 40 -10.77 -15.42 39.41
C GLU A 40 -9.98 -14.21 38.88
N ILE A 41 -9.61 -14.23 37.60
CA ILE A 41 -8.95 -13.11 36.95
C ILE A 41 -9.91 -12.48 35.95
N PHE A 42 -10.05 -11.15 36.01
CA PHE A 42 -10.64 -10.38 34.92
C PHE A 42 -9.65 -10.36 33.75
N THR A 43 -9.83 -11.24 32.77
CA THR A 43 -9.28 -11.03 31.43
C THR A 43 -10.08 -9.90 30.80
N ALA A 44 -9.63 -8.65 31.00
CA ALA A 44 -10.05 -7.59 30.09
C ALA A 44 -9.72 -8.08 28.67
N PRO A 45 -10.67 -8.09 27.72
CA PRO A 45 -10.30 -8.35 26.35
C PRO A 45 -9.24 -7.31 26.00
N LEU A 46 -8.02 -7.77 25.69
CA LEU A 46 -6.98 -6.91 25.16
C LEU A 46 -7.64 -6.19 24.00
N THR A 47 -7.91 -4.90 24.17
CA THR A 47 -8.41 -4.09 23.08
C THR A 47 -7.33 -4.23 22.01
N PRO A 48 -7.64 -4.73 20.80
CA PRO A 48 -6.61 -4.88 19.79
C PRO A 48 -5.93 -3.52 19.68
N LEU A 49 -4.62 -3.49 19.93
CA LEU A 49 -3.83 -2.27 19.79
C LEU A 49 -4.13 -1.75 18.39
N ARG A 50 -4.94 -0.69 18.29
CA ARG A 50 -5.13 -0.03 17.01
C ARG A 50 -3.77 0.54 16.67
N LEU A 51 -3.08 -0.13 15.75
CA LEU A 51 -1.86 0.35 15.15
C LEU A 51 -2.16 1.77 14.69
N ASN A 52 -1.38 2.74 15.19
CA ASN A 52 -1.50 4.11 14.74
C ASN A 52 -0.58 4.22 13.52
N PRO A 53 -1.13 4.27 12.29
CA PRO A 53 -0.29 4.24 11.10
C PRO A 53 0.68 5.42 11.09
N ALA A 54 0.31 6.58 11.64
CA ALA A 54 1.23 7.71 11.74
C ALA A 54 2.53 7.38 12.52
N LYS A 55 2.44 6.59 13.60
CA LYS A 55 3.62 6.16 14.35
C LYS A 55 4.48 5.17 13.54
N VAL A 56 3.86 4.26 12.79
CA VAL A 56 4.58 3.33 11.89
C VAL A 56 5.30 4.12 10.79
N TRP A 57 4.66 5.11 10.19
CA TRP A 57 5.32 5.96 9.21
C TRP A 57 6.48 6.77 9.79
N GLU A 58 6.40 7.17 11.06
CA GLU A 58 7.47 7.86 11.78
C GLU A 58 8.63 6.92 12.15
N SER A 59 8.39 5.62 12.39
CA SER A 59 9.44 4.63 12.67
C SER A 59 10.24 4.24 11.42
N LEU A 60 9.69 4.43 10.22
CA LEU A 60 10.42 4.20 8.97
C LEU A 60 11.64 5.12 8.84
N THR A 61 12.80 4.50 8.59
CA THR A 61 14.06 5.23 8.35
C THR A 61 13.92 6.17 7.14
N PRO A 62 14.13 7.48 7.30
CA PRO A 62 14.03 8.41 6.19
C PRO A 62 15.18 8.21 5.20
N VAL A 63 14.90 8.34 3.91
CA VAL A 63 15.90 8.30 2.84
C VAL A 63 15.93 9.63 2.09
N GLN A 64 17.14 10.10 1.80
CA GLN A 64 17.36 11.25 0.93
C GLN A 64 17.74 10.75 -0.45
N LEU A 65 16.99 11.16 -1.47
CA LEU A 65 17.24 10.80 -2.86
C LEU A 65 17.96 11.96 -3.55
N SER A 66 19.05 11.66 -4.26
CA SER A 66 19.81 12.67 -4.99
C SER A 66 18.99 13.20 -6.17
N ALA A 67 18.71 14.50 -6.19
CA ALA A 67 17.98 15.14 -7.28
C ALA A 67 18.67 14.94 -8.64
N GLU A 68 20.01 14.96 -8.66
CA GLU A 68 20.81 14.71 -9.87
C GLU A 68 20.60 13.27 -10.37
N LYS A 69 20.67 12.27 -9.48
CA LYS A 69 20.47 10.87 -9.85
C LYS A 69 19.05 10.60 -10.32
N LEU A 70 18.05 11.17 -9.63
CA LEU A 70 16.65 11.07 -10.04
C LEU A 70 16.44 11.69 -11.43
N ALA A 71 16.96 12.89 -11.67
CA ALA A 71 16.84 13.56 -12.97
C ALA A 71 17.57 12.80 -14.08
N GLY A 72 18.77 12.29 -13.82
CA GLY A 72 19.54 11.45 -14.75
C GLY A 72 18.82 10.16 -15.13
N ASN A 73 18.00 9.63 -14.22
CA ASN A 73 17.16 8.45 -14.45
C ASN A 73 15.76 8.79 -15.01
N GLY A 74 15.48 10.07 -15.32
CA GLY A 74 14.19 10.51 -15.84
C GLY A 74 13.04 10.43 -14.82
N LEU A 75 13.36 10.52 -13.53
CA LEU A 75 12.38 10.51 -12.45
C LEU A 75 11.95 11.93 -12.07
N PHE A 76 10.67 12.10 -11.76
CA PHE A 76 10.06 13.39 -11.45
C PHE A 76 9.58 13.42 -9.99
N PRO A 77 10.44 13.72 -9.00
CA PRO A 77 10.02 13.83 -7.60
C PRO A 77 9.18 15.08 -7.35
N LEU A 78 9.40 16.14 -8.13
CA LEU A 78 8.69 17.43 -8.05
C LEU A 78 7.83 17.65 -9.30
N PRO A 79 6.83 18.57 -9.25
CA PRO A 79 6.08 18.95 -10.44
C PRO A 79 7.01 19.43 -11.56
N SER A 80 6.71 19.03 -12.79
CA SER A 80 7.53 19.33 -13.96
C SER A 80 6.62 19.53 -15.18
N ASN A 81 6.98 20.48 -16.04
CA ASN A 81 6.26 20.74 -17.29
C ASN A 81 6.74 19.83 -18.44
N GLN A 82 7.63 18.88 -18.16
CA GLN A 82 8.05 17.92 -19.17
C GLN A 82 6.85 17.05 -19.58
N PRO A 83 6.65 16.78 -20.89
CA PRO A 83 5.52 15.98 -21.36
C PRO A 83 5.36 14.62 -20.67
N ALA A 84 6.49 13.95 -20.38
CA ALA A 84 6.48 12.67 -19.66
C ALA A 84 5.95 12.81 -18.22
N ALA A 85 6.33 13.88 -17.50
CA ALA A 85 5.84 14.13 -16.14
C ALA A 85 4.33 14.40 -16.13
N LEU A 86 3.84 15.19 -17.09
CA LEU A 86 2.40 15.46 -17.26
C LEU A 86 1.62 14.18 -17.60
N ALA A 87 2.16 13.30 -18.44
CA ALA A 87 1.55 12.01 -18.75
C ALA A 87 1.46 11.09 -17.52
N ILE A 88 2.49 11.08 -16.67
CA ILE A 88 2.47 10.36 -15.39
C ILE A 88 1.42 10.96 -14.43
N ASP A 89 1.28 12.29 -14.38
CA ASP A 89 0.25 12.93 -13.55
C ASP A 89 -1.18 12.65 -14.04
N GLN A 90 -1.37 12.52 -15.35
CA GLN A 90 -2.62 12.05 -15.94
C GLN A 90 -2.87 10.58 -15.59
N LEU A 91 -1.85 9.72 -15.70
CA LEU A 91 -1.93 8.31 -15.30
C LEU A 91 -2.32 8.18 -13.82
N ARG A 92 -1.67 8.94 -12.93
CA ARG A 92 -2.02 9.00 -11.50
C ARG A 92 -3.50 9.34 -11.30
N SER A 93 -3.98 10.37 -11.98
CA SER A 93 -5.37 10.84 -11.81
C SER A 93 -6.38 9.78 -12.27
N LYS A 94 -6.10 9.11 -13.40
CA LYS A 94 -6.91 7.98 -13.89
C LYS A 94 -6.85 6.77 -12.96
N LEU A 95 -5.66 6.44 -12.46
CA LEU A 95 -5.44 5.36 -11.49
C LEU A 95 -6.34 5.57 -10.27
N LEU A 96 -6.18 6.70 -9.58
CA LEU A 96 -6.93 7.01 -8.36
C LEU A 96 -8.45 6.96 -8.57
N HIS A 97 -8.93 7.47 -9.70
CA HIS A 97 -10.35 7.40 -10.03
C HIS A 97 -10.83 5.95 -10.21
N GLY A 98 -10.06 5.13 -10.92
CA GLY A 98 -10.35 3.70 -11.13
C GLY A 98 -10.32 2.88 -9.83
N LEU A 99 -9.40 3.22 -8.92
CA LEU A 99 -9.25 2.59 -7.60
C LEU A 99 -10.40 2.95 -6.66
N ALA A 100 -10.70 4.25 -6.52
CA ALA A 100 -11.75 4.74 -5.64
C ALA A 100 -13.13 4.17 -5.99
N ALA A 101 -13.43 4.00 -7.28
CA ALA A 101 -14.69 3.42 -7.76
C ALA A 101 -14.91 1.96 -7.30
N ARG A 102 -13.84 1.25 -6.91
CA ARG A 102 -13.88 -0.18 -6.57
C ARG A 102 -13.38 -0.48 -5.16
N GLY A 103 -12.93 0.54 -4.41
CA GLY A 103 -12.30 0.37 -3.11
C GLY A 103 -10.95 -0.36 -3.18
N TRP A 104 -10.29 -0.34 -4.34
CA TRP A 104 -9.00 -1.02 -4.55
C TRP A 104 -7.82 -0.19 -4.07
N LYS A 105 -6.76 -0.86 -3.61
CA LYS A 105 -5.52 -0.22 -3.15
C LYS A 105 -4.26 -0.89 -3.69
N ARG A 106 -4.29 -2.20 -4.00
CA ARG A 106 -3.14 -3.07 -4.22
C ARG A 106 -2.93 -3.34 -5.71
N ILE A 107 -1.97 -2.66 -6.34
CA ILE A 107 -1.81 -2.67 -7.79
C ILE A 107 -0.47 -3.25 -8.18
N ALA A 108 -0.52 -4.35 -8.94
CA ALA A 108 0.65 -4.88 -9.62
C ALA A 108 0.96 -4.05 -10.86
N ILE A 109 2.22 -3.68 -11.02
CA ILE A 109 2.75 -3.06 -12.22
C ILE A 109 3.70 -4.07 -12.86
N THR A 110 3.33 -4.57 -14.02
CA THR A 110 4.09 -5.58 -14.76
C THR A 110 4.19 -5.19 -16.24
N SER A 111 4.90 -5.98 -17.02
CA SER A 111 5.01 -5.83 -18.47
C SER A 111 4.94 -7.19 -19.15
N PRO A 112 4.67 -7.28 -20.47
CA PRO A 112 4.70 -8.56 -21.15
C PRO A 112 6.09 -9.20 -21.11
N THR A 113 7.13 -8.41 -21.40
CA THR A 113 8.53 -8.87 -21.45
C THR A 113 9.47 -7.90 -20.73
N HIS A 114 10.73 -8.31 -20.55
CA HIS A 114 11.77 -7.49 -19.90
C HIS A 114 12.02 -6.19 -20.65
N GLY A 115 12.42 -5.17 -19.91
CA GLY A 115 12.87 -3.91 -20.50
C GLY A 115 11.75 -2.97 -20.96
N CYS A 116 10.46 -3.28 -20.77
CA CYS A 116 9.35 -2.38 -21.16
C CYS A 116 9.26 -1.08 -20.33
N GLY A 117 10.02 -0.99 -19.24
CA GLY A 117 10.05 0.18 -18.36
C GLY A 117 8.98 0.18 -17.26
N LYS A 118 8.50 -1.00 -16.86
CA LYS A 118 7.58 -1.17 -15.72
C LYS A 118 8.07 -0.48 -14.44
N SER A 119 9.33 -0.67 -14.06
CA SER A 119 9.95 -0.11 -12.85
C SER A 119 10.07 1.42 -12.93
N PHE A 120 10.34 1.94 -14.13
CA PHE A 120 10.34 3.39 -14.40
C PHE A 120 8.94 4.00 -14.21
N VAL A 121 7.91 3.37 -14.80
CA VAL A 121 6.52 3.82 -14.66
C VAL A 121 6.06 3.69 -13.20
N ALA A 122 6.35 2.56 -12.55
CA ALA A 122 6.02 2.31 -11.15
C ALA A 122 6.61 3.38 -10.21
N THR A 123 7.88 3.69 -10.40
CA THR A 123 8.59 4.68 -9.57
C THR A 123 8.05 6.09 -9.79
N ASN A 124 7.89 6.51 -11.05
CA ASN A 124 7.35 7.84 -11.36
C ASN A 124 5.89 7.99 -10.90
N LEU A 125 5.09 6.93 -11.01
CA LEU A 125 3.73 6.91 -10.50
C LEU A 125 3.70 7.02 -8.97
N ALA A 126 4.58 6.31 -8.26
CA ALA A 126 4.73 6.40 -6.81
C ALA A 126 5.14 7.82 -6.36
N LEU A 127 6.13 8.41 -7.02
CA LEU A 127 6.58 9.79 -6.77
C LEU A 127 5.44 10.80 -7.03
N SER A 128 4.69 10.61 -8.12
CA SER A 128 3.53 11.45 -8.44
C SER A 128 2.42 11.34 -7.39
N LEU A 129 2.13 10.12 -6.91
CA LEU A 129 1.17 9.89 -5.83
C LEU A 129 1.62 10.56 -4.53
N ALA A 130 2.89 10.39 -4.18
CA ALA A 130 3.48 10.93 -2.96
C ALA A 130 3.48 12.47 -2.90
N ARG A 131 3.47 13.15 -4.05
CA ARG A 131 3.32 14.62 -4.12
C ARG A 131 1.98 15.12 -3.61
N ARG A 132 0.94 14.29 -3.61
CA ARG A 132 -0.38 14.68 -3.09
C ARG A 132 -0.33 14.72 -1.56
N PRO A 133 -0.67 15.86 -0.92
CA PRO A 133 -0.74 15.92 0.54
C PRO A 133 -1.71 14.86 1.09
N GLY A 134 -1.24 14.08 2.07
CA GLY A 134 -2.04 13.03 2.70
C GLY A 134 -2.15 11.71 1.92
N SER A 135 -1.68 11.65 0.67
CA SER A 135 -1.70 10.43 -0.15
C SER A 135 -0.52 9.53 0.22
N ARG A 136 -0.72 8.66 1.20
CA ARG A 136 0.28 7.65 1.57
C ARG A 136 0.34 6.55 0.51
N THR A 137 1.55 6.26 0.04
CA THR A 137 1.83 5.27 -0.99
C THR A 137 2.96 4.36 -0.54
N ALA A 138 2.79 3.05 -0.74
CA ALA A 138 3.90 2.10 -0.64
C ALA A 138 4.29 1.65 -2.05
N LEU A 139 5.59 1.65 -2.36
CA LEU A 139 6.17 1.06 -3.57
C LEU A 139 7.12 -0.05 -3.15
N ILE A 140 6.91 -1.25 -3.71
CA ILE A 140 7.61 -2.47 -3.30
C ILE A 140 8.19 -3.16 -4.53
N ASP A 141 9.47 -3.50 -4.49
CA ASP A 141 10.18 -4.25 -5.53
C ASP A 141 9.95 -5.76 -5.34
N LEU A 142 8.91 -6.29 -5.99
CA LEU A 142 8.61 -7.73 -6.02
C LEU A 142 9.16 -8.42 -7.28
N ASP A 143 9.96 -7.72 -8.10
CA ASP A 143 10.84 -8.35 -9.08
C ASP A 143 12.08 -8.90 -8.37
N LEU A 144 11.85 -9.92 -7.53
CA LEU A 144 12.87 -10.50 -6.66
C LEU A 144 14.04 -11.13 -7.45
N ARG A 145 13.84 -11.41 -8.74
CA ARG A 145 14.87 -11.99 -9.62
C ARG A 145 15.77 -10.93 -10.23
N GLN A 146 15.20 -9.80 -10.64
CA GLN A 146 15.92 -8.69 -11.27
C GLN A 146 15.45 -7.37 -10.67
N PRO A 147 15.78 -7.10 -9.39
CA PRO A 147 15.34 -5.88 -8.74
C PRO A 147 16.03 -4.67 -9.35
N HIS A 148 15.27 -3.59 -9.50
CA HIS A 148 15.73 -2.39 -10.20
C HIS A 148 15.42 -1.09 -9.45
N LEU A 149 14.53 -1.11 -8.46
CA LEU A 149 14.06 0.12 -7.82
C LEU A 149 15.16 0.81 -7.01
N ALA A 150 16.02 0.05 -6.33
CA ALA A 150 17.10 0.63 -5.53
C ALA A 150 18.09 1.43 -6.40
N ASP A 151 18.48 0.89 -7.55
CA ASP A 151 19.39 1.57 -8.48
C ASP A 151 18.75 2.81 -9.11
N LEU A 152 17.48 2.67 -9.52
CA LEU A 152 16.72 3.74 -10.14
C LEU A 152 16.51 4.93 -9.19
N LEU A 153 16.27 4.67 -7.91
CA LEU A 153 16.12 5.68 -6.87
C LEU A 153 17.48 6.14 -6.29
N GLY A 154 18.54 5.36 -6.48
CA GLY A 154 19.86 5.63 -5.92
C GLY A 154 20.01 5.32 -4.43
N ILE A 155 19.29 4.31 -3.95
CA ILE A 155 19.30 3.91 -2.55
C ILE A 155 20.48 2.96 -2.29
N ALA A 156 21.45 3.47 -1.53
CA ALA A 156 22.68 2.74 -1.19
C ALA A 156 22.42 1.62 -0.17
N ASP A 157 21.54 1.88 0.79
CA ASP A 157 21.30 1.05 1.97
C ASP A 157 19.91 0.41 1.88
N ALA A 158 19.81 -0.67 1.09
CA ALA A 158 18.61 -1.48 1.01
C ALA A 158 18.90 -2.87 1.58
N HIS A 159 17.95 -3.39 2.34
CA HIS A 159 18.01 -4.71 2.95
C HIS A 159 17.20 -5.71 2.12
N ASP A 160 17.45 -6.99 2.36
CA ASP A 160 16.80 -8.08 1.63
C ASP A 160 15.30 -8.12 1.96
N LEU A 161 14.44 -7.93 0.95
CA LEU A 161 12.99 -8.07 1.13
C LEU A 161 12.59 -9.52 1.42
N GLY A 162 13.39 -10.53 1.08
CA GLY A 162 13.09 -11.93 1.36
C GLY A 162 12.87 -12.22 2.85
N ASP A 163 13.72 -11.66 3.71
CA ASP A 163 13.58 -11.79 5.17
C ASP A 163 12.32 -11.10 5.69
N PHE A 164 11.93 -9.98 5.08
CA PHE A 164 10.67 -9.33 5.40
C PHE A 164 9.47 -10.16 4.92
N LEU A 165 9.47 -10.61 3.66
CA LEU A 165 8.37 -11.36 3.04
C LEU A 165 8.13 -12.71 3.72
N SER A 166 9.16 -13.34 4.29
CA SER A 166 9.04 -14.54 5.11
C SER A 166 8.61 -14.27 6.56
N GLY A 167 8.42 -13.01 6.95
CA GLY A 167 8.06 -12.60 8.31
C GLY A 167 9.22 -12.65 9.31
N ALA A 168 10.45 -12.93 8.87
CA ALA A 168 11.63 -13.00 9.73
C ALA A 168 12.11 -11.61 10.21
N GLN A 169 11.77 -10.56 9.47
CA GLN A 169 12.14 -9.17 9.77
C GLN A 169 10.92 -8.24 9.72
N PRO A 170 10.81 -7.25 10.63
CA PRO A 170 9.72 -6.29 10.61
C PRO A 170 9.86 -5.29 9.45
N LEU A 171 8.77 -4.62 9.08
CA LEU A 171 8.79 -3.68 7.96
C LEU A 171 9.79 -2.52 8.18
N GLU A 172 10.02 -2.10 9.42
CA GLU A 172 10.94 -1.00 9.75
C GLU A 172 12.40 -1.27 9.41
N SER A 173 12.80 -2.55 9.34
CA SER A 173 14.18 -2.89 8.99
C SER A 173 14.42 -2.71 7.49
N VAL A 174 13.43 -3.03 6.65
CA VAL A 174 13.60 -3.04 5.18
C VAL A 174 13.05 -1.79 4.49
N PHE A 175 11.95 -1.21 4.99
CA PHE A 175 11.32 -0.05 4.34
C PHE A 175 12.10 1.24 4.63
N ARG A 176 12.14 2.10 3.63
CA ARG A 176 12.62 3.48 3.74
C ARG A 176 11.50 4.45 3.43
N ARG A 177 11.51 5.61 4.10
CA ARG A 177 10.52 6.66 3.86
C ARG A 177 11.11 7.82 3.08
N PHE A 178 10.54 8.13 1.92
CA PHE A 178 10.82 9.34 1.17
C PHE A 178 9.73 10.40 1.43
N GLY A 179 10.13 11.59 1.87
CA GLY A 179 9.18 12.63 2.25
C GLY A 179 8.26 12.19 3.39
N ARG A 180 6.98 12.57 3.36
CA ARG A 180 5.99 12.23 4.40
C ARG A 180 5.05 11.09 4.02
N THR A 181 5.09 10.66 2.76
CA THR A 181 3.97 9.96 2.11
C THR A 181 4.40 8.79 1.25
N LEU A 182 5.71 8.55 1.04
CA LEU A 182 6.19 7.40 0.25
C LEU A 182 7.00 6.44 1.11
N ALA A 183 6.53 5.19 1.22
CA ALA A 183 7.27 4.07 1.78
C ALA A 183 7.85 3.24 0.63
N LEU A 184 9.11 2.85 0.74
CA LEU A 184 9.91 2.19 -0.29
C LEU A 184 10.46 0.88 0.27
N GLY A 185 9.94 -0.25 -0.20
CA GLY A 185 10.54 -1.56 0.00
C GLY A 185 11.31 -1.92 -1.27
N VAL A 186 12.64 -1.87 -1.23
CA VAL A 186 13.46 -2.07 -2.43
C VAL A 186 14.54 -3.11 -2.18
N ASN A 187 14.90 -3.85 -3.23
CA ASN A 187 15.99 -4.82 -3.22
C ASN A 187 17.20 -4.26 -3.97
N ARG A 188 18.40 -4.60 -3.52
CA ARG A 188 19.67 -4.29 -4.22
C ARG A 188 20.24 -5.47 -4.98
N ALA A 189 19.87 -6.66 -4.59
CA ALA A 189 20.34 -7.90 -5.18
C ALA A 189 19.16 -8.86 -5.30
N PRO A 190 19.21 -9.83 -6.22
CA PRO A 190 18.20 -10.86 -6.32
C PRO A 190 18.02 -11.61 -5.00
N VAL A 191 16.78 -11.91 -4.65
CA VAL A 191 16.45 -12.72 -3.47
C VAL A 191 16.57 -14.20 -3.84
N GLY A 192 17.19 -14.98 -2.95
CA GLY A 192 17.27 -16.44 -3.12
C GLY A 192 15.88 -17.07 -3.09
N MET A 193 15.64 -18.10 -3.92
CA MET A 193 14.35 -18.81 -3.98
C MET A 193 13.15 -17.87 -4.26
N ALA A 194 13.35 -16.87 -5.13
CA ALA A 194 12.38 -15.82 -5.45
C ALA A 194 10.95 -16.35 -5.78
N ALA A 195 10.83 -17.44 -6.54
CA ALA A 195 9.52 -18.02 -6.84
C ALA A 195 8.88 -18.57 -5.57
N GLU A 196 9.62 -19.37 -4.82
CA GLU A 196 9.14 -19.99 -3.59
C GLU A 196 8.73 -18.94 -2.55
N THR A 197 9.48 -17.83 -2.44
CA THR A 197 9.10 -16.69 -1.60
C THR A 197 7.77 -16.08 -2.04
N LEU A 198 7.58 -15.75 -3.32
CA LEU A 198 6.34 -15.13 -3.80
C LEU A 198 5.12 -16.06 -3.76
N HIS A 199 5.33 -17.36 -3.87
CA HIS A 199 4.27 -18.37 -3.74
C HIS A 199 3.96 -18.76 -2.28
N SER A 200 4.78 -18.33 -1.31
CA SER A 200 4.59 -18.66 0.10
C SER A 200 3.36 -17.95 0.69
N PRO A 201 2.53 -18.63 1.49
CA PRO A 201 1.48 -18.00 2.29
C PRO A 201 2.01 -16.88 3.21
N ASP A 202 3.23 -17.03 3.73
CA ASP A 202 3.87 -16.04 4.62
C ASP A 202 4.02 -14.68 3.93
N THR A 203 4.27 -14.66 2.62
CA THR A 203 4.35 -13.44 1.82
C THR A 203 2.99 -12.73 1.77
N ALA A 204 1.91 -13.47 1.55
CA ALA A 204 0.57 -12.90 1.53
C ALA A 204 0.18 -12.33 2.90
N GLU A 205 0.47 -13.05 3.98
CA GLU A 205 0.21 -12.60 5.36
C GLU A 205 1.03 -11.36 5.72
N THR A 206 2.33 -11.36 5.39
CA THR A 206 3.22 -10.23 5.65
C THR A 206 2.78 -8.98 4.90
N LEU A 207 2.44 -9.11 3.60
CA LEU A 207 1.98 -7.97 2.82
C LEU A 207 0.62 -7.45 3.31
N ALA A 208 -0.29 -8.33 3.74
CA ALA A 208 -1.54 -7.92 4.36
C ALA A 208 -1.29 -7.14 5.67
N ALA A 209 -0.44 -7.67 6.55
CA ALA A 209 -0.06 -7.00 7.79
C ALA A 209 0.63 -5.64 7.54
N MET A 210 1.46 -5.55 6.50
CA MET A 210 2.08 -4.28 6.09
C MET A 210 1.04 -3.26 5.59
N VAL A 211 0.07 -3.69 4.79
CA VAL A 211 -1.04 -2.83 4.33
C VAL A 211 -1.83 -2.30 5.53
N GLU A 212 -2.15 -3.16 6.50
CA GLU A 212 -2.86 -2.76 7.73
C GLU A 212 -2.04 -1.79 8.59
N GLN A 213 -0.75 -2.05 8.77
CA GLN A 213 0.14 -1.21 9.59
C GLN A 213 0.38 0.17 8.98
N LEU A 214 0.61 0.24 7.67
CA LEU A 214 0.89 1.49 6.97
C LEU A 214 -0.40 2.27 6.63
N ASP A 215 -1.53 1.59 6.48
CA ASP A 215 -2.80 2.13 5.94
C ASP A 215 -2.58 3.11 4.77
N PRO A 216 -1.96 2.67 3.66
CA PRO A 216 -1.75 3.51 2.49
C PRO A 216 -3.05 3.72 1.70
N GLU A 217 -3.10 4.81 0.93
CA GLU A 217 -4.13 5.03 -0.09
C GLU A 217 -3.90 4.09 -1.27
N VAL A 218 -2.63 3.86 -1.65
CA VAL A 218 -2.23 2.98 -2.76
C VAL A 218 -0.97 2.18 -2.40
N VAL A 219 -0.94 0.90 -2.78
CA VAL A 219 0.25 0.06 -2.80
C VAL A 219 0.56 -0.33 -4.23
N LEU A 220 1.79 -0.06 -4.65
CA LEU A 220 2.31 -0.40 -5.97
C LEU A 220 3.35 -1.51 -5.81
N TYR A 221 3.11 -2.64 -6.46
CA TYR A 221 4.05 -3.74 -6.55
C TYR A 221 4.71 -3.70 -7.93
N ASP A 222 6.01 -3.41 -7.99
CA ASP A 222 6.78 -3.64 -9.22
C ASP A 222 7.03 -5.14 -9.34
N MET A 223 6.42 -5.77 -10.35
CA MET A 223 6.41 -7.22 -10.53
C MET A 223 7.28 -7.60 -11.73
N PRO A 224 7.82 -8.83 -11.80
CA PRO A 224 8.54 -9.31 -12.99
C PRO A 224 7.61 -9.40 -14.21
N PRO A 225 8.17 -9.55 -15.43
CA PRO A 225 7.37 -9.63 -16.66
C PRO A 225 6.41 -10.84 -16.68
N ALA A 226 5.15 -10.57 -16.98
CA ALA A 226 4.05 -11.52 -16.83
C ALA A 226 4.10 -12.73 -17.78
N LEU A 227 4.77 -12.64 -18.93
CA LEU A 227 4.90 -13.80 -19.85
C LEU A 227 6.15 -14.64 -19.56
N GLY A 228 7.06 -14.16 -18.73
CA GLY A 228 8.31 -14.85 -18.40
C GLY A 228 8.23 -15.71 -17.15
N THR A 229 7.33 -15.40 -16.22
CA THR A 229 7.17 -16.09 -14.94
C THR A 229 5.70 -16.15 -14.52
N ASP A 230 5.38 -17.00 -13.56
CA ASP A 230 4.06 -17.10 -12.94
C ASP A 230 3.92 -16.25 -11.67
N ASP A 231 4.95 -15.46 -11.32
CA ASP A 231 5.04 -14.66 -10.09
C ASP A 231 3.84 -13.69 -9.93
N VAL A 232 3.36 -13.09 -11.03
CA VAL A 232 2.17 -12.21 -11.01
C VAL A 232 0.91 -13.01 -10.64
N LEU A 233 0.78 -14.23 -11.15
CA LEU A 233 -0.37 -15.09 -10.86
C LEU A 233 -0.33 -15.58 -9.41
N ALA A 234 0.85 -15.97 -8.92
CA ALA A 234 1.05 -16.37 -7.53
C ALA A 234 0.60 -15.27 -6.55
N MET A 235 0.90 -14.02 -6.89
CA MET A 235 0.54 -12.86 -6.08
C MET A 235 -0.93 -12.43 -6.18
N THR A 236 -1.75 -13.02 -7.06
CA THR A 236 -3.15 -12.62 -7.27
C THR A 236 -3.97 -12.44 -5.98
N PRO A 237 -3.87 -13.29 -4.94
CA PRO A 237 -4.62 -13.10 -3.68
C PRO A 237 -4.29 -11.79 -2.95
N SER A 238 -3.08 -11.27 -3.16
CA SER A 238 -2.56 -10.04 -2.55
C SER A 238 -2.77 -8.80 -3.43
N LEU A 239 -3.42 -8.94 -4.58
CA LEU A 239 -3.58 -7.90 -5.58
C LEU A 239 -5.06 -7.60 -5.84
N ASP A 240 -5.38 -6.33 -6.08
CA ASP A 240 -6.71 -5.91 -6.51
C ASP A 240 -6.80 -5.80 -8.04
N ALA A 241 -5.72 -5.36 -8.69
CA ALA A 241 -5.67 -5.21 -10.13
C ALA A 241 -4.24 -5.16 -10.67
N VAL A 242 -4.12 -5.29 -11.99
CA VAL A 242 -2.87 -5.17 -12.74
C VAL A 242 -2.89 -3.91 -13.61
N LEU A 243 -1.79 -3.17 -13.64
CA LEU A 243 -1.47 -2.15 -14.62
C LEU A 243 -0.36 -2.68 -15.54
N LEU A 244 -0.67 -2.88 -16.82
CA LEU A 244 0.27 -3.46 -17.78
C LEU A 244 1.06 -2.35 -18.49
N VAL A 245 2.39 -2.38 -18.37
CA VAL A 245 3.29 -1.45 -19.05
C VAL A 245 3.86 -2.10 -20.31
N VAL A 246 3.60 -1.49 -21.46
CA VAL A 246 4.03 -1.99 -22.77
C VAL A 246 5.02 -1.01 -23.41
N ASP A 247 6.02 -1.52 -24.11
CA ASP A 247 6.96 -0.71 -24.88
C ASP A 247 6.41 -0.44 -26.27
N GLY A 248 6.11 0.82 -26.59
CA GLY A 248 5.57 1.22 -27.89
C GLY A 248 6.52 1.04 -29.07
N THR A 249 7.76 0.64 -28.83
CA THR A 249 8.78 0.39 -29.86
C THR A 249 9.10 -1.09 -30.06
N LYS A 250 8.72 -1.95 -29.12
CA LYS A 250 9.15 -3.36 -29.08
C LYS A 250 8.04 -4.35 -28.79
N THR A 251 7.07 -3.99 -27.96
CA THR A 251 6.00 -4.91 -27.57
C THR A 251 5.03 -5.12 -28.73
N SER A 252 4.85 -6.38 -29.10
CA SER A 252 3.93 -6.81 -30.13
C SER A 252 2.47 -6.84 -29.62
N PRO A 253 1.47 -6.66 -30.51
CA PRO A 253 0.07 -6.84 -30.13
C PRO A 253 -0.26 -8.25 -29.60
N ASP A 254 0.47 -9.28 -30.04
CA ASP A 254 0.27 -10.66 -29.58
C ASP A 254 0.72 -10.85 -28.13
N GLU A 255 1.82 -10.22 -27.72
CA GLU A 255 2.27 -10.23 -26.33
C GLU A 255 1.25 -9.53 -25.42
N VAL A 256 0.67 -8.41 -25.86
CA VAL A 256 -0.39 -7.73 -25.10
C VAL A 256 -1.61 -8.65 -24.94
N ARG A 257 -2.08 -9.26 -26.03
CA ARG A 257 -3.20 -10.22 -25.99
C ARG A 257 -2.89 -11.44 -25.13
N ALA A 258 -1.64 -11.89 -25.09
CA ALA A 258 -1.21 -12.99 -24.23
C ALA A 258 -1.34 -12.60 -22.74
N CYS A 259 -0.94 -11.39 -22.36
CA CYS A 259 -1.15 -10.87 -21.01
C CYS A 259 -2.64 -10.72 -20.68
N GLU A 260 -3.46 -10.21 -21.60
CA GLU A 260 -4.91 -10.11 -21.39
C GLU A 260 -5.53 -11.48 -21.07
N ARG A 261 -5.22 -12.51 -21.86
CA ARG A 261 -5.66 -13.90 -21.60
C ARG A 261 -5.08 -14.48 -20.30
N LEU A 262 -3.88 -14.06 -19.92
CA LEU A 262 -3.25 -14.50 -18.67
C LEU A 262 -4.02 -13.95 -17.46
N PHE A 263 -4.52 -12.73 -17.52
CA PHE A 263 -5.25 -12.12 -16.41
C PHE A 263 -6.76 -12.37 -16.44
N GLU A 264 -7.32 -12.69 -17.60
CA GLU A 264 -8.75 -12.96 -17.78
C GLU A 264 -9.29 -13.98 -16.77
N GLY A 265 -10.33 -13.58 -16.03
CA GLY A 265 -10.96 -14.40 -14.98
C GLY A 265 -10.14 -14.61 -13.71
N ARG A 266 -8.88 -14.16 -13.66
CA ARG A 266 -7.97 -14.32 -12.50
C ARG A 266 -7.78 -13.02 -11.74
N ILE A 267 -7.44 -11.94 -12.44
CA ILE A 267 -7.20 -10.63 -11.86
C ILE A 267 -7.63 -9.51 -12.82
N PRO A 268 -8.31 -8.45 -12.36
CA PRO A 268 -8.70 -7.35 -13.23
C PRO A 268 -7.49 -6.62 -13.82
N LEU A 269 -7.48 -6.47 -15.15
CA LEU A 269 -6.58 -5.54 -15.84
C LEU A 269 -7.16 -4.12 -15.74
N LEU A 270 -6.55 -3.27 -14.91
CA LEU A 270 -6.97 -1.88 -14.71
C LEU A 270 -6.75 -1.04 -15.97
N GLY A 271 -5.71 -1.36 -16.74
CA GLY A 271 -5.42 -0.70 -18.01
C GLY A 271 -4.01 -0.98 -18.51
N VAL A 272 -3.69 -0.36 -19.65
CA VAL A 272 -2.40 -0.47 -20.33
C VAL A 272 -1.73 0.90 -20.40
N VAL A 273 -0.44 0.95 -20.08
CA VAL A 273 0.42 2.13 -20.20
C VAL A 273 1.39 1.91 -21.34
N LEU A 274 1.29 2.73 -22.38
CA LEU A 274 2.23 2.74 -23.48
C LEU A 274 3.46 3.60 -23.12
N ASN A 275 4.60 2.96 -22.92
CA ASN A 275 5.88 3.60 -22.62
C ASN A 275 6.74 3.75 -23.89
N ARG A 276 7.73 4.65 -23.86
CA ARG A 276 8.66 4.92 -24.99
C ARG A 276 7.95 5.20 -26.31
N THR A 277 6.85 5.95 -26.27
CA THR A 277 6.12 6.33 -27.48
C THR A 277 7.01 7.19 -28.38
N GLN A 278 7.32 6.69 -29.57
CA GLN A 278 7.96 7.50 -30.61
C GLN A 278 6.90 8.31 -31.35
N ASP A 279 6.22 9.23 -30.66
CA ASP A 279 5.12 9.94 -31.30
C ASP A 279 5.58 11.26 -31.91
N ARG A 280 5.84 11.24 -33.23
CA ARG A 280 5.94 12.45 -34.08
C ARG A 280 4.63 13.25 -34.09
N ALA A 281 3.49 12.66 -33.71
CA ALA A 281 2.18 13.32 -33.70
C ALA A 281 1.75 13.89 -32.34
N ALA A 282 2.39 13.50 -31.22
CA ALA A 282 2.10 14.08 -29.89
C ALA A 282 2.42 15.58 -29.79
N GLN A 283 3.20 16.15 -30.74
CA GLN A 283 3.42 17.59 -30.86
C GLN A 283 2.17 18.37 -31.33
N ARG A 284 1.16 17.71 -31.91
CA ARG A 284 -0.05 18.37 -32.46
C ARG A 284 -1.18 18.61 -31.45
N HIS A 285 -1.08 18.08 -30.24
CA HIS A 285 -2.10 18.26 -29.20
C HIS A 285 -1.65 19.13 -28.03
N ILE A 286 -0.80 20.13 -28.29
CA ILE A 286 -0.70 21.31 -27.42
C ILE A 286 -1.87 22.22 -27.80
N TYR A 287 -2.99 22.08 -27.07
CA TYR A 287 -4.17 22.90 -27.29
C TYR A 287 -3.89 24.36 -26.88
N GLY A 288 -3.98 25.27 -27.87
CA GLY A 288 -4.44 26.66 -27.78
C GLY A 288 -3.78 27.60 -26.78
N LYS A 289 -2.90 28.48 -27.27
CA LYS A 289 -2.73 29.82 -26.69
C LYS A 289 -3.94 30.68 -27.08
N ALA A 290 -4.56 31.32 -26.10
CA ALA A 290 -5.17 32.64 -26.25
C ALA A 290 -4.19 33.66 -25.66
#